data_AF-A0A5P2H648-F1
#
_entry.id   AF-A0A5P2H648-F1
#
_cell.length_a   1.000
_cell.length_b   1.000
_cell.length_c   1.000
_cell.angle_alpha   90.00
_cell.angle_beta   90.00
_cell.angle_gamma   90.00
#
_symmetry.space_group_name_H-M   'P 1'
#
loop_
_entity.id
_entity.type
_entity.pdbx_description
1 polymer ?
#
loop_
_entity_poly.entity_id
_entity_poly.type
_entity_poly.pdbx_seq_one_letter_code
_entity_poly.pdbx_strand_id
1 'polypeptide(L)'
;MARNIEIKARIDSVEAVAPRAAALAQHGPERIEQDDTFFPCANGRLKLRAFDASRGELIFYARPDQTGPKESFYILSPTASPDTLRAALAAAHGEGGRVRKVRTLFLVGRTRVHLDRVEGLGDFLELEVVLADDEAAEAGVAEAHTLMDALGVDRARLIDGAYVDLLRANR
;
A
#
# COMPACT_ATOMS: atom_id res chain seq x y z
N MET A 1 13.63 12.59 2.22
CA MET A 1 13.23 11.17 2.02
C MET A 1 11.74 11.19 1.73
N ALA A 2 11.24 10.34 0.83
CA ALA A 2 9.83 10.42 0.47
C ALA A 2 8.92 10.07 1.66
N ARG A 3 7.89 10.89 1.87
CA ARG A 3 6.90 10.79 2.95
C ARG A 3 5.50 10.77 2.35
N ASN A 4 4.60 10.00 2.95
CA ASN A 4 3.17 10.05 2.62
C ASN A 4 2.32 9.89 3.87
N ILE A 5 1.09 10.42 3.81
CA ILE A 5 0.03 10.02 4.71
C ILE A 5 -0.68 8.84 4.07
N GLU A 6 -0.67 7.69 4.74
CA GLU A 6 -1.39 6.51 4.28
C GLU A 6 -2.60 6.20 5.16
N ILE A 7 -3.66 5.72 4.53
CA ILE A 7 -4.85 5.20 5.20
C ILE A 7 -5.37 3.99 4.44
N LYS A 8 -5.87 2.98 5.16
CA LYS A 8 -6.36 1.74 4.58
C LYS A 8 -7.72 1.37 5.16
N ALA A 9 -8.62 0.95 4.28
CA ALA A 9 -9.97 0.53 4.63
C ALA A 9 -10.32 -0.78 3.92
N ARG A 10 -11.10 -1.63 4.60
CA ARG A 10 -11.82 -2.71 3.92
C ARG A 10 -12.97 -2.12 3.12
N ILE A 11 -13.16 -2.57 1.89
CA ILE A 11 -14.32 -2.20 1.07
C ILE A 11 -15.09 -3.46 0.68
N ASP A 12 -16.38 -3.30 0.37
CA ASP A 12 -17.20 -4.45 0.01
C ASP A 12 -16.92 -4.93 -1.42
N SER A 13 -16.51 -4.02 -2.33
CA SER A 13 -16.16 -4.35 -3.71
C SER A 13 -15.31 -3.25 -4.36
N VAL A 14 -14.24 -3.65 -5.04
CA VAL A 14 -13.47 -2.76 -5.93
C VAL A 14 -14.37 -2.16 -7.01
N GLU A 15 -15.25 -2.97 -7.62
CA GLU A 15 -16.16 -2.57 -8.69
C GLU A 15 -17.17 -1.50 -8.23
N ALA A 16 -17.56 -1.52 -6.96
CA ALA A 16 -18.45 -0.51 -6.39
C ALA A 16 -17.76 0.85 -6.18
N VAL A 17 -16.47 0.86 -5.87
CA VAL A 17 -15.69 2.08 -5.56
C VAL A 17 -15.02 2.67 -6.79
N ALA A 18 -14.62 1.83 -7.76
CA ALA A 18 -13.85 2.25 -8.93
C ALA A 18 -14.50 3.38 -9.76
N PRO A 19 -15.83 3.42 -9.99
CA PRO A 19 -16.45 4.53 -10.71
C PRO A 19 -16.30 5.88 -9.99
N ARG A 20 -16.35 5.89 -8.65
CA ARG A 20 -16.17 7.11 -7.85
C ARG A 20 -14.71 7.58 -7.90
N ALA A 21 -13.76 6.65 -7.80
CA ALA A 21 -12.34 6.95 -7.95
C ALA A 21 -12.03 7.51 -9.35
N ALA A 22 -12.58 6.89 -10.41
CA ALA A 22 -12.41 7.34 -11.79
C ALA A 22 -12.97 8.75 -12.03
N ALA A 23 -14.10 9.10 -11.40
CA ALA A 23 -14.69 10.43 -11.53
C ALA A 23 -13.84 11.55 -10.88
N LEU A 24 -13.00 11.21 -9.89
CA LEU A 24 -12.12 12.15 -9.19
C LEU A 24 -10.72 12.22 -9.81
N ALA A 25 -10.31 11.18 -10.53
CA ALA A 25 -8.94 10.98 -10.95
C ALA A 25 -8.57 11.75 -12.23
N GLN A 26 -7.34 12.26 -12.26
CA GLN A 26 -6.71 12.78 -13.47
C GLN A 26 -6.00 11.67 -14.27
N HIS A 27 -5.61 10.57 -13.61
CA HIS A 27 -4.97 9.42 -14.26
C HIS A 27 -5.48 8.09 -13.71
N GLY A 28 -5.39 7.04 -14.54
CA GLY A 28 -5.89 5.70 -14.24
C GLY A 28 -7.22 5.40 -14.95
N PRO A 29 -7.76 4.17 -14.80
CA PRO A 29 -7.23 3.09 -13.99
C PRO A 29 -5.96 2.46 -14.59
N GLU A 30 -4.97 2.21 -13.74
CA GLU A 30 -3.83 1.34 -14.07
C GLU A 30 -3.95 0.03 -13.28
N ARG A 31 -3.90 -1.11 -13.97
CA ARG A 31 -3.94 -2.43 -13.32
C ARG A 31 -2.52 -2.94 -13.11
N ILE A 32 -2.18 -3.28 -11.88
CA ILE A 32 -0.84 -3.70 -11.46
C ILE A 32 -0.93 -5.02 -10.68
N GLU A 33 -0.23 -6.04 -11.13
CA GLU A 33 -0.05 -7.29 -10.37
C GLU A 33 1.15 -7.17 -9.45
N GLN A 34 0.98 -7.54 -8.17
CA GLN A 34 2.00 -7.39 -7.16
C GLN A 34 2.13 -8.67 -6.34
N ASP A 35 3.38 -9.13 -6.20
CA ASP A 35 3.77 -10.24 -5.35
C ASP A 35 4.82 -9.78 -4.34
N ASP A 36 4.33 -9.39 -3.16
CA ASP A 36 5.12 -8.82 -2.07
C ASP A 36 5.60 -9.93 -1.12
N THR A 37 6.91 -10.07 -0.90
CA THR A 37 7.48 -10.87 0.20
C THR A 37 8.02 -9.96 1.28
N PHE A 38 7.63 -10.23 2.52
CA PHE A 38 8.08 -9.47 3.69
C PHE A 38 9.23 -10.21 4.36
N PHE A 39 10.17 -9.45 4.93
CA PHE A 39 11.32 -9.99 5.66
C PHE A 39 11.40 -9.34 7.05
N PRO A 40 11.82 -10.07 8.08
CA PRO A 40 12.08 -9.49 9.39
C PRO A 40 13.06 -8.31 9.31
N CYS A 41 12.73 -7.20 9.96
CA CYS A 41 13.56 -6.00 10.01
C CYS A 41 13.36 -5.32 11.37
N ALA A 42 14.43 -5.11 12.13
CA ALA A 42 14.34 -4.55 13.48
C ALA A 42 13.98 -3.05 13.50
N ASN A 43 14.37 -2.32 12.46
CA ASN A 43 14.27 -0.85 12.41
C ASN A 43 13.08 -0.35 11.57
N GLY A 44 12.16 -1.23 11.19
CA GLY A 44 11.04 -0.90 10.32
C GLY A 44 10.48 -2.12 9.62
N ARG A 45 10.04 -1.95 8.39
CA ARG A 45 9.44 -3.01 7.58
C ARG A 45 10.21 -3.11 6.27
N LEU A 46 10.58 -4.33 5.90
CA LEU A 46 11.26 -4.62 4.65
C LEU A 46 10.41 -5.56 3.81
N LYS A 47 10.16 -5.19 2.56
CA LYS A 47 9.50 -6.06 1.60
C LYS A 47 10.16 -5.99 0.23
N LEU A 48 10.11 -7.10 -0.49
CA LEU A 48 10.40 -7.15 -1.92
C LEU A 48 9.09 -7.29 -2.68
N ARG A 49 8.78 -6.31 -3.53
CA ARG A 49 7.67 -6.37 -4.48
C ARG A 49 8.19 -6.88 -5.81
N ALA A 50 7.63 -7.97 -6.31
CA ALA A 50 7.83 -8.39 -7.70
C ALA A 50 6.60 -8.03 -8.54
N PHE A 51 6.83 -7.48 -9.72
CA PHE A 51 5.80 -7.24 -10.74
C PHE A 51 5.86 -8.33 -11.82
N ASP A 52 7.07 -8.73 -12.21
CA ASP A 52 7.37 -9.80 -13.15
C ASP A 52 8.79 -10.33 -12.88
N ALA A 53 9.25 -11.31 -13.66
CA ALA A 53 10.55 -11.96 -13.47
C ALA A 53 11.76 -11.01 -13.63
N SER A 54 11.58 -9.87 -14.29
CA SER A 54 12.63 -8.91 -14.62
C SER A 54 12.46 -7.55 -13.93
N ARG A 55 11.43 -7.38 -13.11
CA ARG A 55 11.11 -6.09 -12.49
C ARG A 55 10.53 -6.27 -11.09
N GLY A 56 11.22 -5.67 -10.13
CA GLY A 56 10.75 -5.57 -8.76
C GLY A 56 11.38 -4.39 -8.03
N GLU A 57 10.99 -4.24 -6.77
CA GLU A 57 11.48 -3.18 -5.89
C GLU A 57 11.71 -3.77 -4.49
N LEU A 58 12.92 -3.58 -3.96
CA LEU A 58 13.16 -3.71 -2.53
C LEU A 58 12.73 -2.42 -1.85
N ILE A 59 11.84 -2.55 -0.87
CA ILE A 59 11.15 -1.43 -0.23
C ILE A 59 11.39 -1.53 1.26
N PHE A 60 12.13 -0.56 1.79
CA PHE A 60 12.13 -0.28 3.22
C PHE A 60 11.09 0.81 3.50
N TYR A 61 10.32 0.64 4.57
CA TYR A 61 9.43 1.68 5.05
C TYR A 61 9.23 1.58 6.56
N ALA A 62 8.93 2.71 7.19
CA ALA A 62 8.57 2.74 8.60
C ALA A 62 7.46 3.75 8.84
N ARG A 63 6.54 3.32 9.71
CA ARG A 63 5.32 4.02 10.11
C ARG A 63 4.87 3.46 11.47
N PRO A 64 4.14 4.24 12.28
CA PRO A 64 3.51 3.71 13.49
C PRO A 64 2.41 2.70 13.15
N ASP A 65 2.22 1.72 14.03
CA ASP A 65 1.08 0.81 13.98
C ASP A 65 -0.12 1.50 14.65
N GLN A 66 -0.96 2.13 13.82
CA GLN A 66 -2.15 2.87 14.24
C GLN A 66 -3.28 2.81 13.21
N THR A 67 -4.53 2.69 13.65
CA THR A 67 -5.71 2.91 12.78
C THR A 67 -5.80 4.36 12.33
N GLY A 68 -6.23 4.58 11.08
CA GLY A 68 -6.40 5.92 10.51
C GLY A 68 -5.17 6.45 9.76
N PRO A 69 -5.17 7.75 9.39
CA PRO A 69 -4.09 8.37 8.64
C PRO A 69 -2.79 8.34 9.44
N LYS A 70 -1.69 7.95 8.80
CA LYS A 70 -0.38 7.87 9.44
C LYS A 70 0.71 8.24 8.46
N GLU A 71 1.71 8.95 8.99
CA GLU A 71 2.89 9.26 8.21
C GLU A 71 3.75 8.00 8.05
N SER A 72 4.15 7.76 6.81
CA SER A 72 5.08 6.70 6.45
C SER A 72 6.22 7.33 5.64
N PHE A 73 7.45 6.92 5.95
CA PHE A 73 8.60 7.21 5.12
C PHE A 73 9.09 5.93 4.47
N TYR A 74 9.66 6.05 3.28
CA TYR A 74 10.04 4.88 2.51
C TYR A 74 11.25 5.12 1.61
N ILE A 75 11.94 4.03 1.29
CA ILE A 75 13.03 3.95 0.33
C ILE A 75 12.66 2.86 -0.67
N LEU A 76 12.70 3.20 -1.96
CA LEU A 76 12.49 2.27 -3.07
C LEU A 76 13.84 2.02 -3.73
N SER A 77 14.20 0.74 -3.91
CA SER A 77 15.37 0.32 -4.65
C SER A 77 14.94 -0.66 -5.74
N PRO A 78 14.99 -0.27 -7.04
CA PRO A 78 14.58 -1.14 -8.12
C PRO A 78 15.54 -2.33 -8.27
N THR A 79 15.01 -3.48 -8.70
CA THR A 79 15.78 -4.68 -9.05
C THR A 79 15.29 -5.29 -10.35
N ALA A 80 16.23 -5.78 -11.15
CA ALA A 80 15.93 -6.54 -12.37
C ALA A 80 15.91 -8.07 -12.14
N SER A 81 16.07 -8.51 -10.89
CA SER A 81 16.17 -9.94 -10.54
C SER A 81 15.46 -10.23 -9.21
N PRO A 82 14.13 -9.98 -9.12
CA PRO A 82 13.39 -10.16 -7.89
C PRO A 82 13.48 -11.58 -7.33
N ASP A 83 13.49 -12.63 -8.16
CA ASP A 83 13.49 -14.01 -7.65
C ASP A 83 14.79 -14.36 -6.91
N THR A 84 15.95 -14.04 -7.50
CA THR A 84 17.25 -14.25 -6.85
C THR A 84 17.39 -13.38 -5.60
N LEU A 85 16.92 -12.13 -5.64
CA LEU A 85 16.94 -11.25 -4.48
C LEU A 85 16.04 -11.78 -3.34
N ARG A 86 14.87 -12.32 -3.68
CA ARG A 86 13.96 -12.97 -2.71
C ARG A 86 14.65 -14.13 -2.02
N ALA A 87 15.29 -15.01 -2.79
CA ALA A 87 16.00 -16.17 -2.25
C ALA A 87 17.14 -15.76 -1.32
N ALA A 88 17.94 -14.75 -1.71
CA ALA A 88 19.02 -14.23 -0.89
C ALA A 88 18.52 -13.63 0.44
N LEU A 89 17.47 -12.80 0.38
CA LEU A 89 16.88 -12.18 1.57
C LEU A 89 16.20 -13.20 2.48
N ALA A 90 15.51 -14.18 1.92
CA ALA A 90 14.92 -15.28 2.68
C ALA A 90 15.99 -16.10 3.42
N ALA A 91 17.12 -16.39 2.77
CA ALA A 91 18.23 -17.08 3.42
C ALA A 91 18.90 -16.24 4.52
N ALA A 92 19.00 -14.92 4.35
CA ALA A 92 19.66 -14.03 5.30
C ALA A 92 18.77 -13.65 6.50
N HIS A 93 17.47 -13.42 6.29
CA HIS A 93 16.57 -12.85 7.28
C HIS A 93 15.39 -13.76 7.66
N GLY A 94 15.15 -14.84 6.90
CA GLY A 94 13.91 -15.61 6.95
C GLY A 94 12.77 -14.92 6.21
N GLU A 95 11.66 -15.64 5.99
CA GLU A 95 10.47 -15.09 5.36
C GLU A 95 9.43 -14.64 6.39
N GLY A 96 9.02 -13.38 6.27
CA GLY A 96 7.92 -12.78 7.01
C GLY A 96 6.54 -13.08 6.41
N GLY A 97 6.46 -13.69 5.23
CA GLY A 97 5.20 -14.01 4.56
C GLY A 97 5.06 -13.30 3.22
N ARG A 98 4.03 -13.69 2.48
CA ARG A 98 3.82 -13.30 1.08
C ARG A 98 2.41 -12.80 0.87
N VAL A 99 2.28 -11.66 0.19
CA VAL A 99 1.00 -11.05 -0.18
C VAL A 99 0.94 -10.94 -1.69
N ARG A 100 -0.03 -11.59 -2.31
CA ARG A 100 -0.34 -11.45 -3.73
C ARG A 100 -1.62 -10.64 -3.89
N LYS A 101 -1.59 -9.67 -4.80
CA LYS A 101 -2.73 -8.80 -5.05
C LYS A 101 -2.74 -8.22 -6.45
N VAL A 102 -3.95 -7.87 -6.88
CA VAL A 102 -4.18 -7.00 -8.05
C VAL A 102 -4.56 -5.63 -7.53
N ARG A 103 -3.81 -4.61 -7.95
CA ARG A 103 -4.05 -3.21 -7.62
C ARG A 103 -4.61 -2.49 -8.84
N THR A 104 -5.71 -1.76 -8.64
CA THR A 104 -6.18 -0.74 -9.58
C THR A 104 -5.80 0.62 -9.01
N LEU A 105 -4.86 1.29 -9.67
CA LEU A 105 -4.33 2.60 -9.27
C LEU A 105 -5.05 3.73 -10.01
N PHE A 106 -5.42 4.76 -9.28
CA PHE A 106 -5.80 6.07 -9.78
C PHE A 106 -4.95 7.16 -9.15
N LEU A 107 -4.72 8.26 -9.87
CA LEU A 107 -4.09 9.46 -9.33
C LEU A 107 -5.14 10.58 -9.24
N VAL A 108 -5.34 11.07 -8.02
CA VAL A 108 -6.19 12.23 -7.69
C VAL A 108 -5.29 13.32 -7.15
N GLY A 109 -4.87 14.25 -8.00
CA GLY A 109 -3.84 15.24 -7.70
C GLY A 109 -2.53 14.53 -7.32
N ARG A 110 -2.10 14.73 -6.08
CA ARG A 110 -0.92 14.08 -5.50
C ARG A 110 -1.23 12.78 -4.74
N THR A 111 -2.51 12.47 -4.57
CA THR A 111 -2.95 11.29 -3.84
C THR A 111 -3.04 10.10 -4.78
N ARG A 112 -2.40 8.99 -4.39
CA ARG A 112 -2.58 7.69 -5.03
C ARG A 112 -3.76 7.00 -4.38
N VAL A 113 -4.75 6.63 -5.18
CA VAL A 113 -5.90 5.83 -4.75
C VAL A 113 -5.69 4.41 -5.24
N HIS A 114 -5.47 3.50 -4.31
CA HIS A 114 -5.27 2.08 -4.58
C HIS A 114 -6.54 1.32 -4.24
N LEU A 115 -7.11 0.61 -5.22
CA LEU A 115 -8.13 -0.40 -4.99
C LEU A 115 -7.48 -1.78 -5.12
N ASP A 116 -7.32 -2.48 -4.01
CA ASP A 116 -6.56 -3.71 -3.93
C ASP A 116 -7.49 -4.90 -3.76
N ARG A 117 -7.37 -5.89 -4.65
CA ARG A 117 -7.91 -7.24 -4.45
C ARG A 117 -6.79 -8.14 -3.95
N VAL A 118 -6.87 -8.55 -2.68
CA VAL A 118 -5.82 -9.28 -1.99
C VAL A 118 -6.21 -10.75 -1.82
N GLU A 119 -5.35 -11.66 -2.29
CA GLU A 119 -5.55 -13.10 -2.18
C GLU A 119 -5.72 -13.50 -0.71
N GLY A 120 -6.84 -14.17 -0.40
CA GLY A 120 -7.16 -14.63 0.96
C GLY A 120 -7.70 -13.55 1.92
N LEU A 121 -7.80 -12.28 1.53
CA LEU A 121 -8.32 -11.21 2.38
C LEU A 121 -9.51 -10.43 1.81
N GLY A 122 -9.69 -10.42 0.49
CA GLY A 122 -10.77 -9.68 -0.19
C GLY A 122 -10.34 -8.29 -0.68
N ASP A 123 -11.28 -7.36 -0.71
CA ASP A 123 -11.12 -6.07 -1.37
C ASP A 123 -10.85 -4.92 -0.36
N PHE A 124 -9.93 -4.04 -0.73
CA PHE A 124 -9.46 -2.93 0.10
C PHE A 124 -9.26 -1.65 -0.70
N LEU A 125 -9.32 -0.54 0.02
CA LEU A 125 -8.88 0.76 -0.46
C LEU A 125 -7.68 1.23 0.37
N GLU A 126 -6.69 1.80 -0.29
CA GLU A 126 -5.58 2.50 0.34
C GLU A 126 -5.38 3.85 -0.33
N LEU A 127 -5.31 4.92 0.46
CA LEU A 127 -4.93 6.25 -0.02
C LEU A 127 -3.51 6.52 0.44
N GLU A 128 -2.67 7.02 -0.46
CA GLU A 128 -1.33 7.52 -0.15
C GLU A 128 -1.22 8.97 -0.63
N VAL A 129 -1.31 9.91 0.30
CA VAL A 129 -1.14 11.35 0.04
C VAL A 129 0.34 11.69 0.14
N VAL A 130 1.01 11.92 -0.99
CA VAL A 130 2.45 12.23 -1.02
C VAL A 130 2.70 13.63 -0.48
N LEU A 131 3.55 13.76 0.54
CA LEU A 131 3.91 15.03 1.15
C LEU A 131 5.14 15.65 0.48
N ALA A 132 5.17 16.97 0.38
CA ALA A 132 6.42 17.69 0.14
C ALA A 132 7.35 17.59 1.37
N ASP A 133 8.66 17.78 1.19
CA ASP A 133 9.67 17.52 2.23
C ASP A 133 9.36 18.25 3.56
N ASP A 134 8.89 19.50 3.49
CA ASP A 134 8.59 20.36 4.66
C ASP A 134 7.09 20.51 4.94
N GLU A 135 6.24 19.70 4.31
CA GLU A 135 4.80 19.77 4.53
C GLU A 135 4.39 19.14 5.86
N ALA A 136 3.48 19.82 6.55
CA ALA A 136 2.87 19.34 7.78
C ALA A 136 1.95 18.15 7.49
N ALA A 137 2.02 17.11 8.34
CA ALA A 137 1.25 15.88 8.18
C ALA A 137 -0.26 16.14 8.14
N GLU A 138 -0.73 17.14 8.89
CA GLU A 138 -2.13 17.54 9.03
C GLU A 138 -2.80 17.88 7.69
N ALA A 139 -2.04 18.47 6.76
CA ALA A 139 -2.54 18.78 5.42
C ALA A 139 -2.86 17.49 4.63
N GLY A 140 -1.94 16.51 4.67
CA GLY A 140 -2.17 15.20 4.05
C GLY A 140 -3.28 14.41 4.73
N VAL A 141 -3.42 14.53 6.05
CA VAL A 141 -4.53 13.91 6.82
C VAL A 141 -5.88 14.48 6.40
N ALA A 142 -5.99 15.81 6.26
CA ALA A 142 -7.22 16.46 5.81
C ALA A 142 -7.61 16.06 4.38
N GLU A 143 -6.62 15.95 3.48
CA GLU A 143 -6.82 15.48 2.10
C GLU A 143 -7.28 14.02 2.06
N ALA A 144 -6.65 13.14 2.85
CA ALA A 144 -7.04 11.74 2.95
C ALA A 144 -8.49 11.59 3.43
N HIS A 145 -8.91 12.35 4.44
CA HIS A 145 -10.30 12.33 4.92
C HIS A 145 -11.28 12.85 3.89
N THR A 146 -10.97 13.95 3.21
CA THR A 146 -11.81 14.49 2.14
C THR A 146 -12.03 13.47 1.03
N LEU A 147 -10.98 12.76 0.62
CA LEU A 147 -11.07 11.72 -0.40
C LEU A 147 -11.84 10.48 0.08
N MET A 148 -11.69 10.06 1.34
CA MET A 148 -12.51 8.98 1.89
C MET A 148 -14.00 9.29 1.81
N ASP A 149 -14.39 10.50 2.20
CA ASP A 149 -15.79 10.94 2.19
C ASP A 149 -16.31 10.99 0.74
N ALA A 150 -15.52 11.51 -0.20
CA ALA A 150 -15.87 11.54 -1.63
C ALA A 150 -15.98 10.15 -2.26
N LEU A 151 -15.18 9.18 -1.81
CA LEU A 151 -15.24 7.78 -2.25
C LEU A 151 -16.36 7.01 -1.53
N GLY A 152 -16.96 7.59 -0.49
CA GLY A 152 -18.00 6.99 0.34
C GLY A 152 -17.49 5.80 1.15
N VAL A 153 -16.27 5.90 1.68
CA VAL A 153 -15.66 4.89 2.55
C VAL A 153 -15.90 5.27 4.01
N ASP A 154 -16.61 4.42 4.74
CA ASP A 154 -16.86 4.61 6.16
C ASP A 154 -15.57 4.44 7.00
N ARG A 155 -15.35 5.37 7.93
CA ARG A 155 -14.23 5.33 8.88
C ARG A 155 -14.29 4.10 9.79
N ALA A 156 -15.47 3.52 10.03
CA ALA A 156 -15.60 2.27 10.77
C ALA A 156 -14.98 1.07 10.05
N ARG A 157 -14.69 1.17 8.74
CA ARG A 157 -14.02 0.13 7.95
C ARG A 157 -12.51 0.28 7.89
N LEU A 158 -11.95 1.27 8.60
CA LEU A 158 -10.50 1.46 8.67
C LEU A 158 -9.83 0.29 9.36
N ILE A 159 -8.68 -0.10 8.81
CA ILE A 159 -7.86 -1.18 9.34
C ILE A 159 -6.45 -0.67 9.65
N ASP A 160 -5.82 -1.32 10.60
CA ASP A 160 -4.40 -1.14 10.89
C ASP A 160 -3.57 -2.33 10.37
N GLY A 161 -2.25 -2.14 10.32
CA GLY A 161 -1.28 -3.13 9.87
C GLY A 161 -1.10 -3.18 8.35
N ALA A 162 -0.21 -4.07 7.93
CA ALA A 162 -0.06 -4.45 6.54
C ALA A 162 -0.89 -5.71 6.25
N TYR A 163 -1.17 -6.00 4.98
CA TYR A 163 -1.90 -7.22 4.60
C TYR A 163 -1.25 -8.51 5.09
N VAL A 164 0.09 -8.54 5.22
CA VAL A 164 0.80 -9.69 5.78
C VAL A 164 0.43 -9.95 7.24
N ASP A 165 0.16 -8.90 8.02
CA ASP A 165 -0.24 -9.00 9.42
C ASP A 165 -1.66 -9.59 9.52
N LEU A 166 -2.56 -9.15 8.64
CA LEU A 166 -3.92 -9.68 8.56
C LEU A 166 -3.97 -11.14 8.09
N LEU A 167 -3.14 -11.52 7.10
CA LEU A 167 -3.05 -12.91 6.64
C LEU A 167 -2.53 -13.85 7.73
N ARG A 168 -1.61 -13.36 8.59
CA ARG A 168 -1.12 -14.13 9.73
C ARG A 168 -2.19 -14.31 10.80
N ALA A 169 -3.02 -13.29 11.04
CA ALA A 169 -4.11 -13.36 12.02
C ALA A 169 -5.29 -14.28 11.58
N ASN A 170 -5.41 -14.57 10.29
CA ASN A 170 -6.43 -15.48 9.74
C ASN A 170 -6.03 -16.96 9.77
N ARG A 171 -4.87 -17.30 10.32
CA ARG A 171 -4.38 -18.68 10.48
C ARG A 171 -4.52 -19.15 11.91
#